data_AF-A0A6G0XUL4-F1
#
_entry.id   AF-A0A6G0XUL4-F1
#
_cell.length_a   1.000
_cell.length_b   1.000
_cell.length_c   1.000
_cell.angle_alpha   90.00
_cell.angle_beta   90.00
_cell.angle_gamma   90.00
#
_symmetry.space_group_name_H-M   'P 1'
#
loop_
_entity.id
_entity.type
_entity.pdbx_description
1 polymer ?
#
loop_
_entity_poly.entity_id
_entity_poly.type
_entity_poly.pdbx_seq_one_letter_code
_entity_poly.pdbx_strand_id
1 'polypeptide(L)'
;MGFAYFLSSKCGTRGMYTDADGKSDLYEVMKLLPKYIIHSHGLAPSKKTVVQEMKDYMSFVAHATDKQSNLMKQLDPYTWWGSIGIKKFPTLASAAAILLKIPTSQAASERVWSINDFIHSKRRNRLSVEKASKFVILYANARVIKKERNIVDICVGAASDHDSMSDNEEDDTSSAKDASDMEEVMSD
;
A
#
# COMPACT_ATOMS: atom_id res chain seq x y z
N MET A 1 0.54 9.58 -13.15
CA MET A 1 1.68 9.80 -12.23
C MET A 1 1.19 10.53 -10.97
N GLY A 2 1.25 9.90 -9.79
CA GLY A 2 0.63 10.44 -8.56
C GLY A 2 1.61 11.19 -7.62
N PHE A 3 1.20 11.39 -6.36
CA PHE A 3 2.00 12.10 -5.35
C PHE A 3 3.40 11.51 -5.13
N ALA A 4 3.54 10.18 -5.11
CA ALA A 4 4.84 9.53 -4.94
C ALA A 4 5.81 9.82 -6.10
N TYR A 5 5.29 9.98 -7.33
CA TYR A 5 6.11 10.36 -8.47
C TYR A 5 6.56 11.82 -8.39
N PHE A 6 5.66 12.72 -7.97
CA PHE A 6 6.02 14.12 -7.68
C PHE A 6 7.15 14.23 -6.67
N LEU A 7 7.02 13.47 -5.58
CA LEU A 7 7.98 13.46 -4.49
C LEU A 7 9.24 12.64 -4.83
N SER A 8 9.32 12.00 -6.00
CA SER A 8 10.54 11.34 -6.41
C SER A 8 11.62 12.39 -6.67
N SER A 9 12.73 12.31 -5.94
CA SER A 9 13.92 13.14 -6.13
C SER A 9 14.48 13.08 -7.56
N LYS A 10 14.16 12.02 -8.31
CA LYS A 10 14.63 11.76 -9.67
C LYS A 10 13.80 12.47 -10.75
N CYS A 11 12.54 12.74 -10.45
CA CYS A 11 11.57 13.17 -11.46
C CYS A 11 11.01 14.57 -11.16
N GLY A 12 10.64 14.85 -9.90
CA GLY A 12 9.97 16.09 -9.54
C GLY A 12 8.70 16.31 -10.39
N THR A 13 8.81 17.15 -11.42
CA THR A 13 7.74 17.44 -12.39
C THR A 13 7.97 16.82 -13.78
N ARG A 14 9.16 16.30 -14.05
CA ARG A 14 9.58 15.85 -15.38
C ARG A 14 8.79 14.61 -15.80
N GLY A 15 8.12 14.70 -16.94
CA GLY A 15 7.35 13.59 -17.51
C GLY A 15 6.04 13.29 -16.78
N MET A 16 5.51 14.23 -15.98
CA MET A 16 4.13 14.10 -15.53
C MET A 16 3.16 14.15 -16.71
N TYR A 17 2.13 13.30 -16.65
CA TYR A 17 1.19 13.16 -17.74
C TYR A 17 0.35 14.43 -17.88
N THR A 18 0.17 14.83 -19.13
CA THR A 18 -0.78 15.85 -19.55
C THR A 18 -1.70 15.23 -20.58
N ASP A 19 -2.98 15.21 -20.25
CA ASP A 19 -4.02 14.70 -21.12
C ASP A 19 -4.24 15.59 -22.33
N ALA A 20 -4.83 15.04 -23.40
CA ALA A 20 -5.22 15.81 -24.58
C ALA A 20 -6.23 16.92 -24.24
N ASP A 21 -7.03 16.70 -23.19
CA ASP A 21 -8.01 17.66 -22.64
C ASP A 21 -7.36 18.77 -21.79
N GLY A 22 -6.03 18.80 -21.66
CA GLY A 22 -5.30 19.79 -20.86
C GLY A 22 -5.30 19.52 -19.35
N LYS A 23 -5.86 18.40 -18.89
CA LYS A 23 -5.72 17.95 -17.50
C LYS A 23 -4.28 17.49 -17.26
N SER A 24 -3.60 18.08 -16.29
CA SER A 24 -2.25 17.66 -15.90
C SER A 24 -2.25 16.99 -14.54
N ASP A 25 -1.52 15.88 -14.43
CA ASP A 25 -1.24 15.23 -13.15
C ASP A 25 -0.61 16.23 -12.15
N LEU A 26 0.22 17.14 -12.66
CA LEU A 26 0.84 18.19 -11.86
C LEU A 26 -0.20 19.10 -11.21
N TYR A 27 -1.24 19.50 -11.95
CA TYR A 27 -2.33 20.30 -11.41
C TYR A 27 -3.06 19.56 -10.28
N GLU A 28 -3.36 18.28 -10.47
CA GLU A 28 -4.01 17.47 -9.43
C GLU A 28 -3.12 17.29 -8.20
N VAL A 29 -1.82 17.06 -8.39
CA VAL A 29 -0.84 17.00 -7.30
C VAL A 29 -0.82 18.31 -6.52
N MET A 30 -0.70 19.46 -7.21
CA MET A 30 -0.69 20.78 -6.58
C MET A 30 -2.00 21.11 -5.84
N LYS A 31 -3.12 20.55 -6.29
CA LYS A 31 -4.44 20.77 -5.68
C LYS A 31 -4.70 19.86 -4.48
N LEU A 32 -4.30 18.60 -4.57
CA LEU A 32 -4.68 17.54 -3.63
C LEU A 32 -3.62 17.30 -2.56
N LEU A 33 -2.32 17.37 -2.88
CA LEU A 33 -1.26 17.11 -1.91
C LEU A 33 -1.32 18.05 -0.70
N PRO A 34 -1.53 19.38 -0.86
CA PRO A 34 -1.70 20.27 0.30
C PRO A 34 -2.94 19.93 1.14
N LYS A 35 -4.02 19.45 0.51
CA LYS A 35 -5.22 19.04 1.24
C LYS A 35 -4.92 17.82 2.11
N TYR A 36 -4.23 16.83 1.55
CA TYR A 36 -3.81 15.61 2.25
C TYR A 36 -2.89 15.93 3.45
N ILE A 37 -1.87 16.77 3.25
CA ILE A 37 -0.90 17.14 4.30
C ILE A 37 -1.59 17.80 5.50
N ILE A 38 -2.60 18.64 5.25
CA ILE A 38 -3.31 19.40 6.31
C ILE A 38 -4.41 18.57 6.95
N HIS A 39 -5.33 18.02 6.15
CA HIS A 39 -6.56 17.39 6.65
C HIS A 39 -6.31 15.99 7.19
N SER A 40 -5.42 15.22 6.55
CA SER A 40 -5.25 13.80 6.89
C SER A 40 -4.16 13.59 7.94
N HIS A 41 -3.16 14.47 7.99
CA HIS A 41 -1.99 14.24 8.84
C HIS A 41 -1.58 15.43 9.73
N GLY A 42 -2.23 16.60 9.62
CA GLY A 42 -1.94 17.76 10.48
C GLY A 42 -0.48 18.23 10.41
N LEU A 43 0.25 17.91 9.34
CA LEU A 43 1.70 18.09 9.25
C LEU A 43 2.12 19.54 8.99
N ALA A 44 1.16 20.42 8.70
CA ALA A 44 1.42 21.80 8.33
C ALA A 44 0.36 22.74 8.91
N PRO A 45 0.76 23.95 9.35
CA PRO A 45 -0.17 24.92 9.90
C PRO A 45 -1.03 25.60 8.83
N SER A 46 -0.58 25.65 7.56
CA SER A 46 -1.30 26.36 6.50
C SER A 46 -1.05 25.80 5.10
N LYS A 47 -2.11 25.80 4.28
CA LYS A 47 -2.06 25.45 2.85
C LYS A 47 -1.10 26.32 2.07
N LYS A 48 -0.99 27.60 2.43
CA LYS A 48 -0.11 28.54 1.73
C LYS A 48 1.36 28.12 1.88
N THR A 49 1.75 27.70 3.09
CA THR A 49 3.12 27.22 3.37
C THR A 49 3.45 25.99 2.56
N VAL A 50 2.55 24.99 2.54
CA VAL A 50 2.75 23.76 1.75
C VAL A 50 2.90 24.06 0.26
N VAL A 51 2.03 24.91 -0.29
CA VAL A 51 2.08 25.26 -1.72
C VAL A 51 3.36 26.03 -2.04
N GLN A 52 3.82 26.91 -1.15
CA GLN A 52 5.08 27.62 -1.34
C GLN A 52 6.27 26.65 -1.34
N GLU A 53 6.33 25.76 -0.37
CA GLU A 53 7.39 24.75 -0.27
C GLU A 53 7.39 23.79 -1.46
N MET A 54 6.22 23.42 -1.99
CA MET A 54 6.11 22.66 -3.24
C MET A 54 6.69 23.43 -4.43
N LYS A 55 6.46 24.75 -4.53
CA LYS A 55 7.06 25.58 -5.58
C LYS A 55 8.57 25.69 -5.43
N ASP A 56 9.05 25.84 -4.20
CA ASP A 56 10.49 25.91 -3.89
C ASP A 56 11.18 24.58 -4.19
N TYR A 57 10.51 23.45 -3.96
CA TYR A 57 10.99 22.13 -4.36
C TYR A 57 11.05 22.01 -5.89
N MET A 58 10.01 22.45 -6.60
CA MET A 58 9.99 22.41 -8.07
C MET A 58 11.11 23.27 -8.68
N SER A 59 11.32 24.48 -8.19
CA SER A 59 12.41 25.35 -8.65
C SER A 59 13.78 24.74 -8.33
N PHE A 60 13.92 24.13 -7.16
CA PHE A 60 15.15 23.44 -6.76
C PHE A 60 15.47 22.24 -7.66
N VAL A 61 14.48 21.43 -8.04
CA VAL A 61 14.70 20.29 -8.96
C VAL A 61 14.98 20.79 -10.39
N ALA A 62 14.31 21.85 -10.84
CA ALA A 62 14.51 22.43 -12.17
C ALA A 62 15.91 23.04 -12.35
N HIS A 63 16.46 23.63 -11.29
CA HIS A 63 17.75 24.32 -11.29
C HIS A 63 18.83 23.59 -10.49
N ALA A 64 18.69 22.27 -10.31
CA ALA A 64 19.66 21.46 -9.58
C ALA A 64 21.02 21.45 -10.31
N THR A 65 22.10 21.69 -9.57
CA THR A 65 23.47 21.55 -10.10
C THR A 65 23.75 20.09 -10.49
N ASP A 66 24.69 19.83 -11.41
CA ASP A 66 25.07 18.47 -11.81
C ASP A 66 25.39 17.55 -10.63
N LYS A 67 26.09 18.08 -9.61
CA LYS A 67 26.38 17.35 -8.36
C LYS A 67 25.10 16.95 -7.62
N GLN A 68 24.11 17.85 -7.55
CA GLN A 68 22.83 17.58 -6.89
C GLN A 68 21.98 16.60 -7.70
N SER A 69 21.94 16.74 -9.02
CA SER A 69 21.25 15.82 -9.92
C SER A 69 21.82 14.40 -9.83
N ASN A 70 23.15 14.26 -9.83
CA ASN A 70 23.80 12.98 -9.66
C ASN A 70 23.49 12.35 -8.30
N LEU A 71 23.49 13.13 -7.23
CA LEU A 71 23.13 12.65 -5.90
C LEU A 71 21.66 12.21 -5.80
N MET A 72 20.74 12.94 -6.42
CA MET A 72 19.32 12.57 -6.50
C MET A 72 19.08 11.27 -7.27
N LYS A 73 19.90 10.99 -8.30
CA LYS A 73 19.83 9.75 -9.07
C LYS A 73 20.37 8.54 -8.30
N GLN A 74 21.44 8.74 -7.54
CA GLN A 74 22.12 7.68 -6.77
C GLN A 74 21.37 7.28 -5.51
N LEU A 75 20.75 8.24 -4.82
CA LEU A 75 20.00 7.95 -3.60
C LEU A 75 18.58 7.46 -3.91
N ASP A 76 18.11 6.54 -3.07
CA ASP A 76 16.68 6.22 -3.01
C ASP A 76 15.89 7.47 -2.57
N PRO A 77 14.71 7.76 -3.16
CA PRO A 77 13.91 8.92 -2.78
C PRO A 77 13.64 9.02 -1.28
N TYR A 78 13.39 7.90 -0.59
CA TYR A 78 13.16 7.90 0.86
C TYR A 78 14.40 8.39 1.62
N THR A 79 15.58 7.86 1.27
CA THR A 79 16.86 8.29 1.87
C THR A 79 17.21 9.73 1.53
N TRP A 80 16.86 10.19 0.33
CA TRP A 80 17.08 11.57 -0.09
C TRP A 80 16.24 12.54 0.75
N TRP A 81 14.95 12.23 0.96
CA TRP A 81 14.08 13.02 1.83
C TRP A 81 14.55 13.02 3.28
N GLY A 82 15.03 11.87 3.78
CA GLY A 82 15.54 11.76 5.15
C GLY A 82 16.84 12.54 5.43
N SER A 83 17.63 12.85 4.40
CA SER A 83 18.95 13.47 4.56
C SER A 83 19.02 14.93 4.07
N ILE A 84 18.56 15.19 2.86
CA ILE A 84 18.63 16.50 2.19
C ILE A 84 17.27 17.18 2.21
N GLY A 85 16.21 16.43 1.85
CA GLY A 85 14.86 16.96 1.76
C GLY A 85 14.37 17.54 3.07
N ILE A 86 14.59 16.85 4.20
CA ILE A 86 14.17 17.28 5.54
C ILE A 86 14.74 18.65 5.96
N LYS A 87 15.93 19.01 5.47
CA LYS A 87 16.60 20.28 5.81
C LYS A 87 16.06 21.46 5.01
N LYS A 88 15.60 21.22 3.77
CA LYS A 88 15.14 22.25 2.84
C LYS A 88 13.62 22.37 2.79
N PHE A 89 12.93 21.25 2.94
CA PHE A 89 11.51 21.07 2.72
C PHE A 89 10.94 20.15 3.82
N PRO A 90 10.86 20.61 5.08
CA PRO A 90 10.50 19.77 6.22
C PRO A 90 9.07 19.24 6.17
N THR A 91 8.11 20.04 5.71
CA THR A 91 6.71 19.62 5.62
C THR A 91 6.52 18.63 4.47
N LEU A 92 7.16 18.88 3.34
CA LEU A 92 7.10 18.01 2.18
C LEU A 92 7.85 16.69 2.44
N ALA A 93 8.97 16.73 3.18
CA ALA A 93 9.70 15.54 3.61
C ALA A 93 8.87 14.63 4.52
N SER A 94 8.10 15.22 5.45
CA SER A 94 7.20 14.46 6.32
C SER A 94 6.13 13.72 5.52
N ALA A 95 5.55 14.38 4.51
CA ALA A 95 4.59 13.74 3.60
C ALA A 95 5.25 12.65 2.75
N ALA A 96 6.46 12.92 2.23
CA ALA A 96 7.22 11.96 1.43
C ALA A 96 7.58 10.71 2.22
N ALA A 97 7.93 10.83 3.50
CA ALA A 97 8.24 9.69 4.37
C ALA A 97 7.06 8.71 4.53
N ILE A 98 5.81 9.20 4.40
CA ILE A 98 4.60 8.39 4.43
C ILE A 98 4.31 7.83 3.03
N LEU A 99 4.22 8.72 2.04
CA LEU A 99 3.77 8.38 0.69
C LEU A 99 4.72 7.41 -0.02
N LEU A 100 6.03 7.52 0.21
CA LEU A 100 7.04 6.63 -0.39
C LEU A 100 7.09 5.25 0.26
N LYS A 101 6.46 5.06 1.43
CA LYS A 101 6.33 3.74 2.07
C LYS A 101 5.13 2.95 1.59
N ILE A 102 4.19 3.59 0.87
CA ILE A 102 2.99 2.93 0.39
C ILE A 102 3.39 2.05 -0.80
N PRO A 103 3.21 0.71 -0.73
CA PRO A 103 3.42 -0.14 -1.88
C PRO A 103 2.34 0.18 -2.93
N THR A 104 2.75 0.54 -4.14
CA THR A 104 1.84 0.94 -5.23
C THR A 104 1.67 -0.14 -6.30
N SER A 105 2.24 -1.33 -6.12
CA SER A 105 2.16 -2.40 -7.11
C SER A 105 0.86 -3.19 -6.99
N GLN A 106 0.27 -3.59 -8.13
CA GLN A 106 -0.87 -4.49 -8.16
C GLN A 106 -0.56 -5.83 -7.47
N ALA A 107 0.65 -6.35 -7.67
CA ALA A 107 1.13 -7.55 -6.99
C ALA A 107 1.13 -7.43 -5.45
N ALA A 108 1.40 -6.24 -4.90
CA ALA A 108 1.29 -6.02 -3.46
C ALA A 108 -0.15 -6.14 -2.98
N SER A 109 -1.09 -5.54 -3.72
CA SER A 109 -2.52 -5.68 -3.44
C SER A 109 -2.96 -7.15 -3.53
N GLU A 110 -2.54 -7.89 -4.56
CA GLU A 110 -2.86 -9.31 -4.72
C GLU A 110 -2.36 -10.16 -3.54
N ARG A 111 -1.15 -9.90 -3.02
CA ARG A 111 -0.65 -10.58 -1.82
C ARG A 111 -1.50 -10.29 -0.58
N VAL A 112 -1.92 -9.04 -0.40
CA VAL A 112 -2.81 -8.68 0.72
C VAL A 112 -4.17 -9.37 0.56
N TRP A 113 -4.71 -9.43 -0.66
CA TRP A 113 -5.95 -10.13 -0.95
C TRP A 113 -5.83 -11.64 -0.75
N SER A 114 -4.69 -12.25 -1.12
CA SER A 114 -4.41 -13.66 -0.86
C SER A 114 -4.39 -13.98 0.64
N ILE A 115 -3.77 -13.12 1.46
CA ILE A 115 -3.81 -13.24 2.93
C ILE A 115 -5.24 -13.12 3.46
N ASN A 116 -6.01 -12.18 2.92
CA ASN A 116 -7.41 -11.99 3.31
C ASN A 116 -8.26 -13.22 2.94
N ASP A 117 -8.07 -13.78 1.74
CA ASP A 117 -8.80 -14.97 1.28
C ASP A 117 -8.44 -16.22 2.10
N PHE A 118 -7.18 -16.33 2.51
CA PHE A 118 -6.76 -17.32 3.49
C PHE A 118 -7.54 -17.15 4.81
N ILE A 119 -7.53 -15.97 5.40
CA ILE A 119 -8.16 -15.70 6.71
C ILE A 119 -9.68 -15.82 6.65
N HIS A 120 -10.30 -15.33 5.58
CA HIS A 120 -11.73 -15.26 5.38
C HIS A 120 -12.14 -16.10 4.15
N SER A 121 -12.02 -17.40 4.30
CA SER A 121 -12.39 -18.40 3.29
C SER A 121 -13.84 -18.84 3.43
N LYS A 122 -14.39 -19.53 2.42
CA LYS A 122 -15.75 -20.10 2.45
C LYS A 122 -16.02 -20.98 3.68
N ARG A 123 -15.03 -21.74 4.13
CA ARG A 123 -15.11 -22.60 5.33
C ARG A 123 -14.92 -21.82 6.65
N ARG A 124 -14.23 -20.66 6.63
CA ARG A 124 -13.94 -19.80 7.80
C ARG A 124 -14.61 -18.42 7.69
N ASN A 125 -15.91 -18.38 7.39
CA ASN A 125 -16.65 -17.14 7.09
C ASN A 125 -17.41 -16.53 8.29
N ARG A 126 -17.30 -17.10 9.51
CA ARG A 126 -18.01 -16.60 10.71
C ARG A 126 -17.33 -15.41 11.39
N LEU A 127 -16.50 -14.66 10.66
CA LEU A 127 -15.82 -13.47 11.17
C LEU A 127 -16.55 -12.21 10.72
N SER A 128 -16.69 -11.23 11.62
CA SER A 128 -17.06 -9.89 11.18
C SER A 128 -15.91 -9.26 10.38
N VAL A 129 -16.25 -8.34 9.47
CA VAL A 129 -15.27 -7.60 8.65
C VAL A 129 -14.18 -6.98 9.52
N GLU A 130 -14.54 -6.36 10.65
CA GLU A 130 -13.56 -5.77 11.58
C GLU A 130 -12.59 -6.79 12.18
N LYS A 131 -13.08 -8.00 12.51
CA LYS A 131 -12.23 -9.07 13.05
C LYS A 131 -11.31 -9.62 11.97
N ALA A 132 -11.83 -9.87 10.77
CA ALA A 132 -11.04 -10.34 9.64
C ALA A 132 -9.88 -9.37 9.33
N SER A 133 -10.16 -8.06 9.26
CA SER A 133 -9.14 -7.03 9.07
C SER A 133 -8.06 -7.03 10.16
N LYS A 134 -8.44 -7.19 11.43
CA LYS A 134 -7.47 -7.30 12.54
C LYS A 134 -6.58 -8.54 12.39
N PHE A 135 -7.14 -9.68 11.97
CA PHE A 135 -6.36 -10.88 11.72
C PHE A 135 -5.40 -10.72 10.54
N VAL A 136 -5.80 -10.05 9.46
CA VAL A 136 -4.92 -9.76 8.32
C VAL A 136 -3.70 -8.95 8.80
N ILE A 137 -3.95 -7.90 9.59
CA ILE A 137 -2.89 -7.08 10.17
C ILE A 137 -1.99 -7.90 11.11
N LEU A 138 -2.58 -8.71 11.99
CA LEU A 138 -1.83 -9.54 12.92
C LEU A 138 -0.96 -10.58 12.19
N TYR A 139 -1.51 -11.22 11.16
CA TYR A 139 -0.80 -12.19 10.33
C TYR A 139 0.38 -11.53 9.60
N ALA A 140 0.16 -10.36 8.99
CA ALA A 140 1.22 -9.61 8.33
C ALA A 140 2.32 -9.19 9.32
N ASN A 141 1.94 -8.66 10.50
CA ASN A 141 2.89 -8.26 11.54
C ASN A 141 3.65 -9.46 12.14
N ALA A 142 3.00 -10.61 12.31
CA ALA A 142 3.67 -11.83 12.77
C ALA A 142 4.76 -12.28 11.78
N ARG A 143 4.51 -12.16 10.47
CA ARG A 143 5.51 -12.46 9.43
C ARG A 143 6.67 -11.45 9.45
N VAL A 144 6.39 -10.17 9.67
CA VAL A 144 7.41 -9.10 9.85
C VAL A 144 8.33 -9.47 11.01
N ILE A 145 7.77 -9.81 12.18
CA ILE A 145 8.53 -10.14 13.39
C ILE A 145 9.35 -11.42 13.17
N LYS A 146 8.72 -12.49 12.65
CA LYS A 146 9.39 -13.79 12.45
C LYS A 146 10.53 -13.72 11.43
N LYS A 147 10.41 -12.88 10.40
CA LYS A 147 11.42 -12.75 9.33
C LYS A 147 12.38 -11.57 9.55
N GLU A 148 12.26 -10.81 10.65
CA GLU A 148 12.98 -9.54 10.90
C GLU A 148 12.94 -8.57 9.70
N ARG A 149 11.78 -8.47 9.05
CA ARG A 149 11.59 -7.70 7.80
C ARG A 149 10.60 -6.58 7.99
N ASN A 150 10.58 -5.61 7.08
CA ASN A 150 9.53 -4.61 7.10
C ASN A 150 8.28 -5.09 6.33
N ILE A 151 7.14 -4.42 6.56
CA ILE A 151 5.87 -4.74 5.90
C ILE A 151 5.92 -4.58 4.36
N VAL A 152 6.69 -3.62 3.87
CA VAL A 152 6.96 -3.37 2.44
C VAL A 152 7.66 -4.57 1.80
N ASP A 153 8.61 -5.22 2.49
CA ASP A 153 9.31 -6.41 1.95
C ASP A 153 8.36 -7.58 1.69
N ILE A 154 7.37 -7.75 2.57
CA ILE A 154 6.29 -8.73 2.41
C ILE A 154 5.39 -8.32 1.25
N CYS A 155 4.97 -7.05 1.23
CA CYS A 155 4.10 -6.51 0.19
C CYS A 155 4.74 -6.56 -1.21
N VAL A 156 6.06 -6.40 -1.33
CA VAL A 156 6.76 -6.42 -2.63
C VAL A 156 7.18 -7.84 -3.04
N GLY A 157 7.08 -8.81 -2.13
CA GLY A 157 7.43 -10.21 -2.40
C GLY A 157 8.93 -10.44 -2.53
N ALA A 158 9.73 -9.63 -1.83
CA ALA A 158 11.16 -9.93 -1.63
C ALA A 158 11.37 -11.16 -0.71
N ALA A 159 10.28 -11.70 -0.15
CA ALA A 159 10.24 -13.01 0.49
C ALA A 159 9.95 -14.09 -0.55
N SER A 160 10.88 -15.02 -0.73
CA SER A 160 10.57 -16.36 -1.22
C SER A 160 9.55 -16.99 -0.28
N ASP A 161 8.33 -17.15 -0.78
CA ASP A 161 7.20 -17.77 -0.08
C ASP A 161 7.26 -19.30 -0.25
N HIS A 162 8.33 -19.93 0.22
CA HIS A 162 8.40 -21.40 0.29
C HIS A 162 7.94 -21.88 1.69
N ASP A 163 6.75 -21.47 2.12
CA ASP A 163 6.05 -22.18 3.18
C ASP A 163 5.31 -23.34 2.49
N SER A 164 5.99 -24.47 2.28
CA SER A 164 5.35 -25.69 1.80
C SER A 164 4.44 -26.23 2.90
N MET A 165 3.13 -26.23 2.69
CA MET A 165 2.23 -27.01 3.55
C MET A 165 1.15 -27.70 2.71
N SER A 166 1.08 -29.00 2.97
CA SER A 166 0.28 -30.02 2.31
C SER A 166 -1.21 -29.76 2.46
N ASP A 167 -1.92 -29.63 1.35
CA ASP A 167 -3.38 -29.75 1.31
C ASP A 167 -3.75 -31.22 1.54
N ASN A 168 -3.94 -31.61 2.81
CA ASN A 168 -4.72 -32.80 3.11
C ASN A 168 -6.19 -32.40 3.11
N GLU A 169 -6.82 -32.48 1.94
CA GLU A 169 -8.27 -32.57 1.84
C GLU A 169 -8.71 -33.97 2.28
N GLU A 170 -9.04 -34.12 3.57
CA GLU A 170 -9.86 -35.26 4.00
C GLU A 170 -11.32 -34.93 3.68
N ASP A 171 -11.77 -35.50 2.56
CA ASP A 171 -13.15 -35.68 2.15
C ASP A 171 -13.84 -36.66 3.12
N ASP A 172 -14.80 -36.15 3.89
CA ASP A 172 -15.62 -36.97 4.78
C ASP A 172 -17.10 -36.74 4.44
N THR A 173 -17.51 -37.22 3.27
CA THR A 173 -18.93 -37.46 2.99
C THR A 173 -19.34 -38.79 3.61
N SER A 174 -19.92 -38.76 4.81
CA SER A 174 -20.74 -39.89 5.26
C SER A 174 -21.90 -39.47 6.17
N SER A 175 -23.04 -40.10 5.89
CA SER A 175 -24.26 -40.23 6.70
C SER A 175 -25.30 -39.09 6.69
N ALA A 176 -26.19 -39.14 5.70
CA ALA A 176 -27.62 -38.88 5.91
C ALA A 176 -28.45 -39.60 4.82
N LYS A 177 -28.71 -40.90 5.04
CA LYS A 177 -29.77 -41.71 4.43
C LYS A 177 -30.21 -42.70 5.53
N ASP A 178 -31.46 -42.99 5.82
CA ASP A 178 -32.75 -42.58 5.28
C ASP A 178 -33.73 -42.87 6.44
N ALA A 179 -34.63 -41.95 6.74
CA ALA A 179 -35.69 -42.15 7.71
C ALA A 179 -36.99 -42.34 6.92
N SER A 180 -37.30 -43.59 6.57
CA SER A 180 -38.62 -43.96 6.07
C SER A 180 -38.90 -45.43 6.38
N ASP A 181 -39.36 -45.70 7.60
CA ASP A 181 -40.10 -46.92 7.88
C ASP A 181 -41.19 -46.60 8.90
N MET A 182 -42.37 -46.25 8.38
CA MET A 182 -43.64 -46.27 9.11
C MET A 182 -44.75 -46.71 8.16
N GLU A 183 -45.21 -47.93 8.41
CA GLU A 183 -46.61 -48.41 8.36
C GLU A 183 -47.51 -48.06 7.18
N GLU A 184 -47.82 -49.08 6.37
CA GLU A 184 -49.18 -49.55 5.98
C GLU A 184 -48.99 -50.72 4.99
N VAL A 185 -49.61 -51.91 5.03
CA VAL A 185 -51.00 -52.30 5.25
C VAL A 185 -51.07 -53.82 5.55
N MET A 186 -51.96 -54.21 6.45
CA MET A 186 -52.44 -55.58 6.71
C MET A 186 -52.92 -56.31 5.44
N SER A 187 -52.70 -57.62 5.31
CA SER A 187 -53.71 -58.65 4.93
C SER A 187 -53.05 -59.99 4.58
N ASP A 188 -53.63 -61.04 5.17
CA ASP A 188 -53.52 -62.50 4.94
C ASP A 188 -52.20 -63.24 5.23
#